data_AF-Q9K4I2-F1
#
_entry.id   AF-Q9K4I2-F1
#
_cell.length_a   1.000
_cell.length_b   1.000
_cell.length_c   1.000
_cell.angle_alpha   90.00
_cell.angle_beta   90.00
_cell.angle_gamma   90.00
#
_symmetry.space_group_name_H-M   'P 1'
#
loop_
_entity.id
_entity.type
_entity.pdbx_description
1 polymer ?
#
loop_
_entity_poly.entity_id
_entity_poly.type
_entity_poly.pdbx_seq_one_letter_code
_entity_poly.pdbx_strand_id
1 'polypeptide(L)'
;MAGGSSMAGQATNGFSRRQLGAGALALGGALAIAPFAAGPAEAVSDRGRRPTLRHGSAERAGLLPGHLRWLVTDAEAFLGPSPEHPWYAGAVLLAGRGGTVALHEPIGMAVRYRAYDEATDTGVEFPPDEQIPMTGGTVFDLASISKLFTSILAVQQLERGALELATPVASYLPDFGRAGKQNMTIRHLLTHTSGFRAWIPLYSAPTYEEKVQLVYDEAPVSAPGTAYLYSDLNMISLQLVLEEVTGRTLDVLLREEITKPLGLTRTRYNPPASWRPGIAATEDARKPWSGLDRGLVWGEVHDENAFSLGGVAGHAGVFSCAWDLAVLGRTLLNGGSYGRARILRPESVELMFTDFNTDFPGDEHGLGFELYQHWYMGAMATPRTAGHTGFTGTSLVLDPTTDSFLVVLGNSVHPVRGWRSGSAPRVAAGTNLARAVPVRPAHGRTAWFSGTAGSATATLTLPVLDTSAGHARLRCALWWDTEPGSDVLVLEASTDGGAGWRPVPFTTARRGEAPRDHPAGSATGWSGRVWHRLSAGLPAAHGLMLRWRYTTDRLYVGRGAYVDGLRADAAGEVLFHDARPADAARVVAEGWTASAD
;
A
#
# COMPACT_ATOMS: atom_id res chain seq x y z
N MET A 1 -63.64 43.59 21.01
CA MET A 1 -63.41 43.72 22.47
C MET A 1 -61.95 43.34 22.70
N ALA A 2 -61.04 44.32 22.75
CA ALA A 2 -60.59 44.99 23.99
C ALA A 2 -59.92 43.98 24.95
N GLY A 3 -58.67 44.09 25.41
CA GLY A 3 -57.52 44.95 25.19
C GLY A 3 -56.26 44.09 25.45
N GLY A 4 -55.01 44.48 25.24
CA GLY A 4 -54.41 45.81 25.28
C GLY A 4 -53.22 45.80 26.26
N SER A 5 -52.02 46.07 25.75
CA SER A 5 -50.87 46.72 26.43
C SER A 5 -50.08 45.87 27.47
N SER A 6 -48.75 45.96 27.64
CA SER A 6 -47.68 46.80 27.06
C SER A 6 -46.30 46.18 27.35
N MET A 7 -45.32 46.25 26.42
CA MET A 7 -44.08 47.09 26.43
C MET A 7 -43.09 46.82 27.58
N ALA A 8 -41.76 46.88 27.48
CA ALA A 8 -40.71 47.20 26.49
C ALA A 8 -39.40 46.63 27.13
N GLY A 9 -38.27 46.36 26.47
CA GLY A 9 -37.44 47.15 25.55
C GLY A 9 -36.08 46.41 25.44
N GLN A 10 -35.59 46.17 24.21
CA GLN A 10 -34.38 46.78 23.63
C GLN A 10 -33.15 46.88 24.56
N ALA A 11 -32.05 46.21 24.22
CA ALA A 11 -30.97 46.79 23.41
C ALA A 11 -29.74 45.86 23.29
N THR A 12 -29.01 46.09 22.21
CA THR A 12 -27.90 45.36 21.58
C THR A 12 -26.51 45.70 22.12
N ASN A 13 -25.55 44.76 21.94
CA ASN A 13 -24.07 44.88 21.75
C ASN A 13 -23.38 43.73 22.53
N GLY A 14 -22.41 42.95 22.07
CA GLY A 14 -21.54 42.87 20.90
C GLY A 14 -20.31 42.03 21.29
N PHE A 15 -19.78 41.19 20.39
CA PHE A 15 -18.56 40.33 20.49
C PHE A 15 -18.67 39.11 21.45
N SER A 16 -18.12 37.91 21.20
CA SER A 16 -16.92 37.55 20.42
C SER A 16 -16.92 36.08 19.96
N ARG A 17 -16.02 35.77 19.02
CA ARG A 17 -15.64 34.43 18.54
C ARG A 17 -15.25 33.48 19.68
N ARG A 18 -16.01 32.40 19.88
CA ARG A 18 -15.57 31.03 20.24
C ARG A 18 -16.78 30.23 20.72
N GLN A 19 -17.15 29.18 19.98
CA GLN A 19 -17.76 27.92 20.43
C GLN A 19 -18.64 27.34 19.31
N LEU A 20 -18.02 26.52 18.46
CA LEU A 20 -18.72 25.44 17.75
C LEU A 20 -17.81 24.22 17.89
N GLY A 21 -18.07 23.43 18.93
CA GLY A 21 -17.46 22.13 19.16
C GLY A 21 -18.50 21.05 18.97
N ALA A 22 -18.16 20.08 18.13
CA ALA A 22 -18.62 18.70 18.11
C ALA A 22 -20.14 18.43 18.05
N GLY A 23 -20.68 18.30 16.83
CA GLY A 23 -21.78 17.39 16.58
C GLY A 23 -21.22 15.97 16.42
N ALA A 24 -21.58 15.08 17.34
CA ALA A 24 -21.17 13.68 17.34
C ALA A 24 -21.89 12.91 16.22
N LEU A 25 -21.12 12.29 15.32
CA LEU A 25 -21.57 11.14 14.55
C LEU A 25 -21.76 9.98 15.53
N ALA A 26 -23.00 9.52 15.68
CA ALA A 26 -23.34 8.39 16.53
C ALA A 26 -22.81 7.09 15.91
N LEU A 27 -21.60 6.70 16.30
CA LEU A 27 -21.05 5.35 16.11
C LEU A 27 -21.71 4.41 17.14
N GLY A 28 -22.78 3.73 16.72
CA GLY A 28 -23.45 2.71 17.52
C GLY A 28 -22.78 1.34 17.39
N GLY A 29 -22.04 0.93 18.44
CA GLY A 29 -21.70 -0.46 18.83
C GLY A 29 -20.72 -1.22 17.93
N ALA A 30 -19.58 -1.76 18.37
CA ALA A 30 -19.01 -1.99 19.68
C ALA A 30 -17.52 -1.60 19.65
N LEU A 31 -17.09 -0.77 20.59
CA LEU A 31 -15.69 -0.44 20.84
C LEU A 31 -15.01 -1.67 21.46
N ALA A 32 -14.45 -2.54 20.62
CA ALA A 32 -13.29 -3.30 21.03
C ALA A 32 -12.13 -2.31 21.15
N ILE A 33 -11.78 -1.96 22.39
CA ILE A 33 -10.57 -1.19 22.68
C ILE A 33 -9.38 -2.12 22.40
N ALA A 34 -8.94 -2.16 21.14
CA ALA A 34 -7.62 -2.69 20.81
C ALA A 34 -6.58 -1.63 21.20
N PRO A 35 -5.56 -1.96 22.01
CA PRO A 35 -4.53 -1.01 22.38
C PRO A 35 -3.53 -0.87 21.23
N PHE A 36 -3.86 -0.08 20.20
CA PHE A 36 -2.83 0.49 19.34
C PHE A 36 -2.29 1.75 19.99
N ALA A 37 -1.33 1.57 20.89
CA ALA A 37 -0.41 2.63 21.27
C ALA A 37 0.60 2.82 20.13
N ALA A 38 0.14 3.42 19.04
CA ALA A 38 1.00 4.06 18.06
C ALA A 38 0.33 5.40 17.73
N GLY A 39 0.55 6.38 18.61
CA GLY A 39 0.38 7.77 18.20
C GLY A 39 1.22 8.00 16.94
N PRO A 40 0.75 8.87 16.01
CA PRO A 40 1.43 9.07 14.74
C PRO A 40 2.91 9.33 15.02
N ALA A 41 3.80 8.59 14.36
CA ALA A 41 5.13 9.12 14.13
C ALA A 41 4.89 10.56 13.62
N GLU A 42 5.55 11.55 14.23
CA GLU A 42 5.51 12.93 13.73
C GLU A 42 6.10 12.93 12.32
N ALA A 43 5.29 12.53 11.33
CA ALA A 43 5.38 13.04 9.99
C ALA A 43 5.32 14.54 10.20
N VAL A 44 6.41 15.21 9.87
CA VAL A 44 6.57 16.66 9.95
C VAL A 44 5.33 17.26 9.31
N SER A 45 4.36 17.65 10.14
CA SER A 45 3.18 18.31 9.66
C SER A 45 3.64 19.71 9.31
N ASP A 46 4.10 19.90 8.08
CA ASP A 46 4.24 21.22 7.50
C ASP A 46 2.82 21.77 7.33
N ARG A 47 2.23 22.23 8.44
CA ARG A 47 0.84 22.72 8.59
C ARG A 47 0.56 24.00 7.77
N GLY A 48 1.36 24.28 6.74
CA GLY A 48 1.18 25.43 5.85
C GLY A 48 1.39 25.14 4.37
N ARG A 49 2.04 24.03 3.98
CA ARG A 49 2.29 23.73 2.56
C ARG A 49 1.46 22.54 2.12
N ARG A 50 0.62 22.75 1.10
CA ARG A 50 -0.06 21.70 0.34
C ARG A 50 0.78 21.42 -0.91
N PRO A 51 1.87 20.63 -0.79
CA PRO A 51 2.84 20.52 -1.87
C PRO A 51 2.19 19.91 -3.10
N THR A 52 2.37 20.58 -4.24
CA THR A 52 2.22 19.96 -5.56
C THR A 52 3.49 19.22 -5.91
N LEU A 53 3.37 18.23 -6.80
CA LEU A 53 4.51 17.48 -7.29
C LEU A 53 5.39 18.33 -8.19
N ARG A 54 6.68 18.01 -8.16
CA ARG A 54 7.71 18.48 -9.08
C ARG A 54 8.76 17.39 -9.24
N HIS A 55 9.41 17.33 -10.39
CA HIS A 55 10.62 16.52 -10.54
C HIS A 55 11.75 17.07 -9.67
N GLY A 56 12.63 16.19 -9.20
CA GLY A 56 13.83 16.54 -8.46
C GLY A 56 14.74 15.33 -8.23
N SER A 57 15.89 15.54 -7.60
CA SER A 57 16.81 14.44 -7.29
C SER A 57 16.32 13.60 -6.10
N ALA A 58 16.90 12.41 -5.94
CA ALA A 58 16.68 11.54 -4.79
C ALA A 58 16.98 12.27 -3.47
N GLU A 59 18.10 12.99 -3.41
CA GLU A 59 18.55 13.71 -2.21
C GLU A 59 17.55 14.81 -1.83
N ARG A 60 16.98 15.51 -2.82
CA ARG A 60 15.93 16.51 -2.59
C ARG A 60 14.65 15.88 -2.02
N ALA A 61 14.36 14.64 -2.39
CA ALA A 61 13.26 13.86 -1.81
C ALA A 61 13.64 13.24 -0.45
N GLY A 62 14.89 13.36 0.01
CA GLY A 62 15.37 12.68 1.21
C GLY A 62 15.45 11.16 1.02
N LEU A 63 15.83 10.73 -0.18
CA LEU A 63 16.00 9.34 -0.61
C LEU A 63 17.44 9.06 -1.02
N LEU A 64 17.87 7.81 -0.84
CA LEU A 64 19.17 7.31 -1.27
C LEU A 64 19.13 6.99 -2.78
N PRO A 65 19.95 7.65 -3.62
CA PRO A 65 19.89 7.50 -5.08
C PRO A 65 20.26 6.09 -5.56
N GLY A 66 21.08 5.36 -4.80
CA GLY A 66 21.49 4.00 -5.13
C GLY A 66 20.31 3.06 -5.28
N HIS A 67 19.38 3.08 -4.32
CA HIS A 67 18.19 2.23 -4.33
C HIS A 67 17.21 2.59 -5.44
N LEU A 68 17.12 3.85 -5.87
CA LEU A 68 16.29 4.22 -7.03
C LEU A 68 16.89 3.71 -8.36
N ARG A 69 18.21 3.59 -8.46
CA ARG A 69 18.84 2.95 -9.63
C ARG A 69 18.56 1.44 -9.64
N TRP A 70 18.72 0.76 -8.50
CA TRP A 70 18.39 -0.66 -8.37
C TRP A 70 16.92 -0.93 -8.68
N LEU A 71 16.01 -0.04 -8.29
CA LEU A 71 14.58 -0.11 -8.66
C LEU A 71 14.39 -0.24 -10.18
N VAL A 72 15.09 0.59 -10.97
CA VAL A 72 15.03 0.55 -12.44
C VAL A 72 15.71 -0.72 -12.98
N THR A 73 16.93 -1.03 -12.51
CA THR A 73 17.67 -2.21 -12.97
C THR A 73 16.91 -3.51 -12.71
N ASP A 74 16.32 -3.68 -11.54
CA ASP A 74 15.52 -4.85 -11.20
C ASP A 74 14.26 -4.92 -12.07
N ALA A 75 13.63 -3.78 -12.36
CA ALA A 75 12.48 -3.73 -13.26
C ALA A 75 12.85 -4.12 -14.70
N GLU A 76 13.95 -3.61 -15.24
CA GLU A 76 14.43 -3.95 -16.60
C GLU A 76 14.69 -5.45 -16.77
N ALA A 77 15.10 -6.15 -15.70
CA ALA A 77 15.29 -7.61 -15.74
C ALA A 77 13.98 -8.35 -16.12
N PHE A 78 12.81 -7.81 -15.78
CA PHE A 78 11.50 -8.39 -16.09
C PHE A 78 10.99 -8.09 -17.52
N LEU A 79 11.76 -7.35 -18.33
CA LEU A 79 11.55 -7.25 -19.79
C LEU A 79 12.04 -8.51 -20.53
N GLY A 80 12.88 -9.31 -19.88
CA GLY A 80 13.32 -10.63 -20.34
C GLY A 80 12.55 -11.76 -19.64
N PRO A 81 12.86 -13.03 -19.99
CA PRO A 81 12.25 -14.22 -19.38
C PRO A 81 12.27 -14.21 -17.85
N SER A 82 11.10 -14.32 -17.21
CA SER A 82 10.97 -14.37 -15.75
C SER A 82 9.70 -15.11 -15.31
N PRO A 83 9.73 -16.44 -15.10
CA PRO A 83 10.86 -17.34 -15.33
C PRO A 83 11.05 -17.72 -16.81
N GLU A 84 9.95 -17.80 -17.57
CA GLU A 84 9.96 -18.27 -18.97
C GLU A 84 9.62 -17.13 -19.94
N HIS A 85 8.62 -16.32 -19.57
CA HIS A 85 8.13 -15.20 -20.36
C HIS A 85 8.42 -13.87 -19.67
N PRO A 86 8.50 -12.74 -20.40
CA PRO A 86 8.57 -11.43 -19.78
C PRO A 86 7.33 -11.16 -18.92
N TRP A 87 7.53 -10.49 -17.79
CA TRP A 87 6.39 -10.13 -16.93
C TRP A 87 5.55 -9.02 -17.57
N TYR A 88 6.19 -8.12 -18.33
CA TYR A 88 5.55 -7.11 -19.18
C TYR A 88 6.34 -6.87 -20.47
N ALA A 89 5.69 -6.35 -21.51
CA ALA A 89 6.39 -5.85 -22.69
C ALA A 89 7.11 -4.51 -22.40
N GLY A 90 6.59 -3.74 -21.44
CA GLY A 90 7.17 -2.51 -20.93
C GLY A 90 6.46 -1.99 -19.69
N ALA A 91 7.07 -1.01 -19.03
CA ALA A 91 6.50 -0.36 -17.85
C ALA A 91 6.91 1.10 -17.71
N VAL A 92 6.16 1.87 -16.92
CA VAL A 92 6.56 3.18 -16.40
C VAL A 92 6.64 3.11 -14.89
N LEU A 93 7.82 3.42 -14.35
CA LEU A 93 8.14 3.46 -12.92
C LEU A 93 8.15 4.91 -12.46
N LEU A 94 7.38 5.26 -11.44
CA LEU A 94 7.43 6.59 -10.85
C LEU A 94 7.45 6.48 -9.33
N ALA A 95 8.50 7.03 -8.71
CA ALA A 95 8.69 6.99 -7.27
C ALA A 95 9.03 8.38 -6.71
N GLY A 96 8.56 8.65 -5.50
CA GLY A 96 8.82 9.92 -4.86
C GLY A 96 8.51 9.94 -3.37
N ARG A 97 8.86 11.06 -2.75
CA ARG A 97 8.64 11.33 -1.33
C ARG A 97 8.35 12.81 -1.12
N GLY A 98 7.35 13.10 -0.29
CA GLY A 98 6.81 14.44 -0.13
C GLY A 98 6.33 15.03 -1.45
N GLY A 99 6.73 16.27 -1.72
CA GLY A 99 6.39 16.96 -2.97
C GLY A 99 7.34 16.68 -4.15
N THR A 100 8.26 15.73 -4.04
CA THR A 100 9.30 15.49 -5.07
C THR A 100 9.13 14.11 -5.70
N VAL A 101 8.98 14.09 -7.03
CA VAL A 101 9.13 12.88 -7.86
C VAL A 101 10.61 12.71 -8.16
N ALA A 102 11.22 11.68 -7.58
CA ALA A 102 12.66 11.42 -7.66
C ALA A 102 13.04 10.47 -8.80
N LEU A 103 12.08 9.66 -9.26
CA LEU A 103 12.21 8.73 -10.37
C LEU A 103 10.94 8.80 -11.24
N HIS A 104 11.09 8.87 -12.56
CA HIS A 104 10.01 8.74 -13.53
C HIS A 104 10.58 8.15 -14.82
N GLU A 105 10.67 6.82 -14.86
CA GLU A 105 11.44 6.08 -15.87
C GLU A 105 10.52 5.17 -16.70
N PRO A 106 10.41 5.37 -18.02
CA PRO A 106 9.80 4.41 -18.92
C PRO A 106 10.81 3.36 -19.39
N ILE A 107 10.39 2.09 -19.43
CA ILE A 107 11.19 0.95 -19.90
C ILE A 107 10.38 0.09 -20.89
N GLY A 108 11.07 -0.52 -21.85
CA GLY A 108 10.45 -1.44 -22.82
C GLY A 108 9.46 -0.79 -23.79
N MET A 109 8.42 -1.54 -24.16
CA MET A 109 7.50 -1.20 -25.26
C MET A 109 6.05 -1.02 -24.77
N ALA A 110 5.42 0.07 -25.21
CA ALA A 110 3.98 0.28 -25.06
C ALA A 110 3.18 -0.63 -26.00
N VAL A 111 3.69 -0.87 -27.22
CA VAL A 111 3.10 -1.80 -28.20
C VAL A 111 4.24 -2.58 -28.86
N ARG A 112 4.31 -3.88 -28.57
CA ARG A 112 5.31 -4.81 -29.15
C ARG A 112 4.69 -5.86 -30.06
N TYR A 113 3.64 -6.52 -29.58
CA TYR A 113 3.00 -7.65 -30.25
C TYR A 113 1.72 -7.25 -30.99
N ARG A 114 1.48 -7.87 -32.15
CA ARG A 114 0.22 -7.77 -32.89
C ARG A 114 -0.75 -8.91 -32.63
N ALA A 115 -0.22 -10.06 -32.20
CA ALA A 115 -0.98 -11.26 -31.87
C ALA A 115 -0.14 -12.17 -30.97
N TYR A 116 -0.75 -13.26 -30.51
CA TYR A 116 -0.12 -14.39 -29.82
C TYR A 116 -0.17 -15.64 -30.71
N ASP A 117 0.81 -16.54 -30.62
CA ASP A 117 0.80 -17.83 -31.31
C ASP A 117 0.77 -18.95 -30.27
N GLU A 118 -0.40 -19.58 -30.13
CA GLU A 118 -0.64 -20.65 -29.17
C GLU A 118 0.19 -21.91 -29.46
N ALA A 119 0.48 -22.20 -30.74
CA ALA A 119 1.20 -23.41 -31.12
C ALA A 119 2.66 -23.37 -30.66
N THR A 120 3.23 -22.17 -30.54
CA THR A 120 4.62 -21.96 -30.16
C THR A 120 4.78 -21.32 -28.79
N ASP A 121 3.69 -20.87 -28.15
CA ASP A 121 3.68 -20.04 -26.94
C ASP A 121 4.57 -18.80 -27.10
N THR A 122 4.41 -18.09 -28.23
CA THR A 122 5.18 -16.88 -28.53
C THR A 122 4.32 -15.70 -28.93
N GLY A 123 4.82 -14.49 -28.68
CA GLY A 123 4.20 -13.26 -29.18
C GLY A 123 4.59 -12.99 -30.63
N VAL A 124 3.61 -12.74 -31.49
CA VAL A 124 3.85 -12.30 -32.86
C VAL A 124 4.12 -10.79 -32.84
N GLU A 125 5.37 -10.41 -32.98
CA GLU A 125 5.78 -9.00 -32.93
C GLU A 125 5.36 -8.20 -34.17
N PHE A 126 5.05 -6.92 -33.97
CA PHE A 126 5.03 -5.93 -35.05
C PHE A 126 6.44 -5.78 -35.65
N PRO A 127 6.55 -5.39 -36.94
CA PRO A 127 7.82 -4.90 -37.50
C PRO A 127 8.45 -3.84 -36.58
N PRO A 128 9.79 -3.80 -36.41
CA PRO A 128 10.43 -2.90 -35.45
C PRO A 128 10.06 -1.42 -35.58
N ASP A 129 9.77 -0.95 -36.80
CA ASP A 129 9.34 0.42 -37.12
C ASP A 129 7.85 0.70 -36.81
N GLU A 130 7.06 -0.34 -36.57
CA GLU A 130 5.66 -0.26 -36.14
C GLU A 130 5.50 -0.48 -34.62
N GLN A 131 6.55 -0.92 -33.93
CA GLN A 131 6.51 -1.03 -32.47
C GLN A 131 6.58 0.36 -31.81
N ILE A 132 5.89 0.52 -30.68
CA ILE A 132 5.82 1.80 -29.95
C ILE A 132 6.59 1.68 -28.64
N PRO A 133 7.67 2.46 -28.43
CA PRO A 133 8.42 2.45 -27.19
C PRO A 133 7.62 3.08 -26.04
N MET A 134 7.92 2.65 -24.81
CA MET A 134 7.34 3.27 -23.63
C MET A 134 7.83 4.71 -23.48
N THR A 135 6.96 5.61 -23.00
CA THR A 135 7.32 7.00 -22.68
C THR A 135 6.81 7.35 -21.28
N GLY A 136 7.38 8.37 -20.64
CA GLY A 136 6.90 8.81 -19.32
C GLY A 136 5.43 9.24 -19.31
N GLY A 137 4.88 9.59 -20.48
CA GLY A 137 3.48 9.96 -20.67
C GLY A 137 2.56 8.83 -21.11
N THR A 138 3.05 7.60 -21.30
CA THR A 138 2.21 6.49 -21.77
C THR A 138 1.02 6.29 -20.84
N VAL A 139 -0.16 6.15 -21.45
CA VAL A 139 -1.43 5.90 -20.76
C VAL A 139 -1.70 4.40 -20.75
N PHE A 140 -2.20 3.90 -19.63
CA PHE A 140 -2.50 2.49 -19.41
C PHE A 140 -3.96 2.32 -19.03
N ASP A 141 -4.55 1.21 -19.46
CA ASP A 141 -5.73 0.68 -18.78
C ASP A 141 -5.33 0.30 -17.35
N LEU A 142 -5.96 0.92 -16.37
CA LEU A 142 -5.64 0.73 -14.97
C LEU A 142 -6.18 -0.57 -14.37
N ALA A 143 -7.06 -1.27 -15.09
CA ALA A 143 -7.78 -2.43 -14.59
C ALA A 143 -8.36 -2.12 -13.19
N SER A 144 -8.06 -2.95 -12.19
CA SER A 144 -8.64 -2.84 -10.85
C SER A 144 -8.22 -1.61 -10.02
N ILE A 145 -7.19 -0.85 -10.40
CA ILE A 145 -6.93 0.46 -9.76
C ILE A 145 -8.13 1.42 -9.96
N SER A 146 -8.97 1.18 -10.99
CA SER A 146 -10.24 1.91 -11.19
C SER A 146 -11.14 1.93 -9.95
N LYS A 147 -11.10 0.86 -9.14
CA LYS A 147 -11.87 0.72 -7.89
C LYS A 147 -11.59 1.84 -6.89
N LEU A 148 -10.36 2.36 -6.88
CA LEU A 148 -9.98 3.46 -6.01
C LEU A 148 -10.74 4.73 -6.35
N PHE A 149 -10.99 5.00 -7.63
CA PHE A 149 -11.77 6.17 -8.06
C PHE A 149 -13.23 6.04 -7.63
N THR A 150 -13.84 4.87 -7.85
CA THR A 150 -15.20 4.57 -7.36
C THR A 150 -15.30 4.71 -5.85
N SER A 151 -14.29 4.24 -5.11
CA SER A 151 -14.24 4.34 -3.64
C SER A 151 -14.10 5.78 -3.17
N ILE A 152 -13.26 6.60 -3.82
CA ILE A 152 -13.16 8.04 -3.53
C ILE A 152 -14.51 8.74 -3.74
N LEU A 153 -15.21 8.43 -4.83
CA LEU A 153 -16.54 9.00 -5.12
C LEU A 153 -17.57 8.58 -4.05
N ALA A 154 -17.52 7.33 -3.58
CA ALA A 154 -18.37 6.87 -2.47
C ALA A 154 -18.04 7.60 -1.16
N VAL A 155 -16.76 7.76 -0.83
CA VAL A 155 -16.34 8.51 0.36
C VAL A 155 -16.74 9.99 0.27
N GLN A 156 -16.71 10.60 -0.93
CA GLN A 156 -17.27 11.95 -1.13
C GLN A 156 -18.77 12.01 -0.83
N GLN A 157 -19.53 10.97 -1.17
CA GLN A 157 -20.96 10.92 -0.83
C GLN A 157 -21.19 10.64 0.66
N LEU A 158 -20.31 9.89 1.34
CA LEU A 158 -20.30 9.76 2.80
C LEU A 158 -20.12 11.14 3.46
N GLU A 159 -19.17 11.96 2.99
CA GLU A 159 -18.95 13.32 3.50
C GLU A 159 -20.17 14.23 3.36
N ARG A 160 -20.96 14.02 2.30
CA ARG A 160 -22.17 14.78 1.99
C ARG A 160 -23.40 14.27 2.73
N GLY A 161 -23.29 13.13 3.44
CA GLY A 161 -24.41 12.46 4.09
C GLY A 161 -25.39 11.81 3.10
N ALA A 162 -24.98 11.62 1.84
CA ALA A 162 -25.79 10.96 0.81
C ALA A 162 -25.62 9.44 0.83
N LEU A 163 -24.52 8.95 1.41
CA LEU A 163 -24.29 7.54 1.72
C LEU A 163 -23.92 7.38 3.19
N GLU A 164 -24.17 6.20 3.73
CA GLU A 164 -23.75 5.78 5.07
C GLU A 164 -23.21 4.35 5.04
N LEU A 165 -22.11 4.08 5.76
CA LEU A 165 -21.40 2.80 5.72
C LEU A 165 -22.25 1.60 6.19
N ALA A 166 -23.03 1.79 7.25
CA ALA A 166 -23.84 0.73 7.85
C ALA A 166 -25.19 0.53 7.15
N THR A 167 -25.57 1.44 6.25
CA THR A 167 -26.87 1.38 5.58
C THR A 167 -26.88 0.24 4.55
N PRO A 168 -27.93 -0.59 4.52
CA PRO A 168 -28.09 -1.61 3.51
C PRO A 168 -28.08 -1.01 2.09
N VAL A 169 -27.44 -1.69 1.15
CA VAL A 169 -27.45 -1.33 -0.27
C VAL A 169 -28.88 -1.26 -0.80
N ALA A 170 -29.75 -2.16 -0.32
CA ALA A 170 -31.17 -2.22 -0.67
C ALA A 170 -31.96 -0.96 -0.28
N SER A 171 -31.46 -0.12 0.62
CA SER A 171 -32.08 1.17 0.95
C SER A 171 -31.91 2.21 -0.16
N TYR A 172 -30.88 2.06 -1.01
CA TYR A 172 -30.64 2.91 -2.18
C TYR A 172 -31.15 2.26 -3.46
N LEU A 173 -30.99 0.93 -3.58
CA LEU A 173 -31.41 0.13 -4.73
C LEU A 173 -32.38 -0.97 -4.25
N PRO A 174 -33.70 -0.73 -4.18
CA PRO A 174 -34.65 -1.70 -3.59
C PRO A 174 -34.57 -3.11 -4.19
N ASP A 175 -34.37 -3.23 -5.50
CA ASP A 175 -34.24 -4.52 -6.19
C ASP A 175 -32.96 -5.29 -5.83
N PHE A 176 -31.94 -4.62 -5.30
CA PHE A 176 -30.71 -5.26 -4.85
C PHE A 176 -30.95 -6.21 -3.67
N GLY A 177 -31.98 -5.96 -2.84
CA GLY A 177 -32.25 -6.77 -1.63
C GLY A 177 -32.65 -8.22 -1.91
N ARG A 178 -32.81 -8.61 -3.17
CA ARG A 178 -33.15 -9.97 -3.60
C ARG A 178 -32.02 -10.98 -3.31
N ALA A 179 -32.35 -12.26 -3.40
CA ALA A 179 -31.39 -13.37 -3.26
C ALA A 179 -30.53 -13.35 -1.98
N GLY A 180 -31.11 -12.93 -0.85
CA GLY A 180 -30.45 -12.95 0.46
C GLY A 180 -29.56 -11.74 0.76
N LYS A 181 -29.62 -10.67 -0.05
CA LYS A 181 -28.75 -9.48 0.06
C LYS A 181 -29.34 -8.32 0.86
N GLN A 182 -30.51 -8.48 1.46
CA GLN A 182 -31.23 -7.42 2.19
C GLN A 182 -30.42 -6.73 3.30
N ASN A 183 -29.44 -7.42 3.89
CA ASN A 183 -28.59 -6.90 4.97
C ASN A 183 -27.16 -6.54 4.51
N MET A 184 -26.86 -6.62 3.21
CA MET A 184 -25.56 -6.23 2.69
C MET A 184 -25.42 -4.71 2.74
N THR A 185 -24.34 -4.20 3.33
CA THR A 185 -24.14 -2.76 3.59
C THR A 185 -23.14 -2.14 2.62
N ILE A 186 -23.10 -0.80 2.56
CA ILE A 186 -22.08 -0.06 1.79
C ILE A 186 -20.66 -0.42 2.25
N ARG A 187 -20.45 -0.60 3.57
CA ARG A 187 -19.17 -1.08 4.12
C ARG A 187 -18.78 -2.42 3.50
N HIS A 188 -19.70 -3.39 3.45
CA HIS A 188 -19.40 -4.71 2.89
C HIS A 188 -18.95 -4.68 1.42
N LEU A 189 -19.48 -3.75 0.63
CA LEU A 189 -19.02 -3.55 -0.75
C LEU A 189 -17.59 -2.98 -0.77
N LEU A 190 -17.35 -1.89 -0.03
CA LEU A 190 -16.07 -1.17 0.00
C LEU A 190 -14.91 -1.99 0.60
N THR A 191 -15.20 -2.98 1.43
CA THR A 191 -14.19 -3.79 2.13
C THR A 191 -14.11 -5.23 1.65
N HIS A 192 -14.83 -5.56 0.57
CA HIS A 192 -14.86 -6.90 -0.01
C HIS A 192 -15.34 -8.02 0.94
N THR A 193 -16.29 -7.69 1.82
CA THR A 193 -16.89 -8.64 2.78
C THR A 193 -18.38 -8.86 2.51
N SER A 194 -18.84 -8.67 1.28
CA SER A 194 -20.24 -8.89 0.87
C SER A 194 -20.64 -10.35 0.79
N GLY A 195 -19.66 -11.24 0.63
CA GLY A 195 -19.88 -12.66 0.32
C GLY A 195 -20.16 -12.93 -1.15
N PHE A 196 -20.06 -11.95 -2.05
CA PHE A 196 -20.11 -12.22 -3.48
C PHE A 196 -18.93 -13.09 -3.93
N ARG A 197 -19.16 -13.96 -4.93
CA ARG A 197 -18.06 -14.59 -5.66
C ARG A 197 -17.23 -13.53 -6.38
N ALA A 198 -16.01 -13.87 -6.78
CA ALA A 198 -15.10 -12.92 -7.37
C ALA A 198 -15.66 -12.23 -8.63
N TRP A 199 -16.34 -13.00 -9.48
CA TRP A 199 -16.73 -12.57 -10.82
C TRP A 199 -17.83 -13.45 -11.43
N ILE A 200 -18.66 -12.88 -12.32
CA ILE A 200 -19.62 -13.58 -13.20
C ILE A 200 -19.56 -13.01 -14.63
N PRO A 201 -19.86 -13.78 -15.69
CA PRO A 201 -19.74 -13.37 -17.09
C PRO A 201 -20.90 -12.46 -17.53
N LEU A 202 -20.93 -11.21 -17.07
CA LEU A 202 -21.96 -10.23 -17.46
C LEU A 202 -21.99 -10.02 -18.97
N TYR A 203 -20.84 -10.11 -19.64
CA TYR A 203 -20.77 -9.99 -21.10
C TYR A 203 -21.59 -11.04 -21.87
N SER A 204 -22.06 -12.12 -21.23
CA SER A 204 -22.93 -13.12 -21.84
C SER A 204 -24.40 -12.68 -21.92
N ALA A 205 -24.81 -11.67 -21.16
CA ALA A 205 -26.13 -11.07 -21.28
C ALA A 205 -26.15 -10.01 -22.41
N PRO A 206 -27.16 -10.00 -23.30
CA PRO A 206 -27.14 -9.14 -24.47
C PRO A 206 -27.38 -7.66 -24.15
N THR A 207 -28.29 -7.34 -23.23
CA THR A 207 -28.64 -5.94 -22.89
C THR A 207 -27.95 -5.44 -21.62
N TYR A 208 -27.96 -4.13 -21.38
CA TYR A 208 -27.44 -3.57 -20.14
C TYR A 208 -28.33 -3.96 -18.95
N GLU A 209 -29.65 -3.92 -19.16
CA GLU A 209 -30.66 -4.23 -18.16
C GLU A 209 -30.52 -5.68 -17.66
N GLU A 210 -30.33 -6.65 -18.56
CA GLU A 210 -30.10 -8.05 -18.17
C GLU A 210 -28.79 -8.23 -17.41
N LYS A 211 -27.73 -7.46 -17.73
CA LYS A 211 -26.48 -7.48 -16.95
C LYS A 211 -26.70 -7.00 -15.53
N VAL A 212 -27.47 -5.92 -15.35
CA VAL A 212 -27.83 -5.40 -14.03
C VAL A 212 -28.70 -6.41 -13.27
N GLN A 213 -29.65 -7.06 -13.95
CA GLN A 213 -30.45 -8.12 -13.33
C GLN A 213 -29.57 -9.30 -12.86
N LEU A 214 -28.56 -9.71 -13.62
CA LEU A 214 -27.61 -10.74 -13.15
C LEU A 214 -26.91 -10.34 -11.85
N VAL A 215 -26.55 -9.06 -11.67
CA VAL A 215 -25.97 -8.55 -10.40
C VAL A 215 -27.01 -8.57 -9.27
N TYR A 216 -28.26 -8.19 -9.55
CA TYR A 216 -29.34 -8.21 -8.57
C TYR A 216 -29.79 -9.61 -8.17
N ASP A 217 -29.66 -10.59 -9.06
CA ASP A 217 -30.05 -11.98 -8.82
C ASP A 217 -28.90 -12.83 -8.26
N GLU A 218 -27.65 -12.34 -8.31
CA GLU A 218 -26.50 -13.05 -7.75
C GLU A 218 -26.67 -13.21 -6.23
N ALA A 219 -26.71 -14.45 -5.76
CA ALA A 219 -26.72 -14.79 -4.34
C ALA A 219 -25.28 -14.79 -3.80
N PRO A 220 -25.01 -14.22 -2.61
CA PRO A 220 -23.69 -14.30 -2.01
C PRO A 220 -23.39 -15.76 -1.60
N VAL A 221 -22.15 -16.20 -1.81
CA VAL A 221 -21.67 -17.55 -1.47
C VAL A 221 -21.36 -17.73 0.01
N SER A 222 -21.26 -16.63 0.75
CA SER A 222 -21.15 -16.55 2.21
C SER A 222 -22.03 -15.43 2.73
N ALA A 223 -22.37 -15.45 4.03
CA ALA A 223 -23.16 -14.37 4.60
C ALA A 223 -22.35 -13.05 4.59
N PRO A 224 -22.96 -11.89 4.28
CA PRO A 224 -22.26 -10.62 4.34
C PRO A 224 -21.64 -10.39 5.72
N GLY A 225 -20.37 -10.00 5.74
CA GLY A 225 -19.59 -9.76 6.95
C GLY A 225 -18.95 -11.00 7.57
N THR A 226 -19.06 -12.20 6.97
CA THR A 226 -18.48 -13.43 7.55
C THR A 226 -17.24 -13.95 6.83
N ALA A 227 -16.90 -13.41 5.66
CA ALA A 227 -15.70 -13.77 4.92
C ALA A 227 -15.24 -12.60 4.04
N TYR A 228 -13.93 -12.50 3.85
CA TYR A 228 -13.34 -11.66 2.80
C TYR A 228 -13.31 -12.44 1.47
N LEU A 229 -13.83 -11.84 0.41
CA LEU A 229 -13.77 -12.34 -0.96
C LEU A 229 -13.62 -11.15 -1.92
N TYR A 230 -12.43 -10.98 -2.49
CA TYR A 230 -12.21 -9.97 -3.53
C TYR A 230 -13.18 -10.21 -4.70
N SER A 231 -13.98 -9.18 -5.05
CA SER A 231 -15.13 -9.31 -5.94
C SER A 231 -15.39 -8.04 -6.73
N ASP A 232 -15.47 -8.17 -8.05
CA ASP A 232 -15.82 -7.07 -8.95
C ASP A 232 -17.27 -6.63 -8.79
N LEU A 233 -18.15 -7.54 -8.37
CA LEU A 233 -19.58 -7.27 -8.17
C LEU A 233 -19.82 -6.24 -7.07
N ASN A 234 -18.92 -6.15 -6.09
CA ASN A 234 -18.99 -5.11 -5.06
C ASN A 234 -18.93 -3.72 -5.66
N MET A 235 -17.98 -3.53 -6.57
CA MET A 235 -17.68 -2.21 -7.13
C MET A 235 -18.64 -1.85 -8.26
N ILE A 236 -19.13 -2.84 -9.02
CA ILE A 236 -20.26 -2.65 -9.95
C ILE A 236 -21.53 -2.26 -9.18
N SER A 237 -21.84 -2.93 -8.08
CA SER A 237 -23.00 -2.58 -7.24
C SER A 237 -22.87 -1.18 -6.64
N LEU A 238 -21.67 -0.81 -6.20
CA LEU A 238 -21.38 0.52 -5.67
C LEU A 238 -21.53 1.61 -6.74
N GLN A 239 -21.16 1.34 -8.00
CA GLN A 239 -21.45 2.24 -9.11
C GLN A 239 -22.96 2.49 -9.23
N LEU A 240 -23.79 1.43 -9.26
CA LEU A 240 -25.24 1.59 -9.38
C LEU A 240 -25.81 2.46 -8.26
N VAL A 241 -25.32 2.28 -7.02
CA VAL A 241 -25.70 3.13 -5.89
C VAL A 241 -25.29 4.59 -6.12
N LEU A 242 -24.05 4.83 -6.57
CA LEU A 242 -23.56 6.19 -6.82
C LEU A 242 -24.36 6.90 -7.93
N GLU A 243 -24.69 6.19 -8.99
CA GLU A 243 -25.46 6.73 -10.10
C GLU A 243 -26.90 7.04 -9.67
N GLU A 244 -27.51 6.19 -8.84
CA GLU A 244 -28.84 6.41 -8.26
C GLU A 244 -28.86 7.65 -7.34
N VAL A 245 -27.96 7.73 -6.35
CA VAL A 245 -28.01 8.81 -5.37
C VAL A 245 -27.56 10.17 -5.91
N THR A 246 -26.82 10.19 -7.03
CA THR A 246 -26.34 11.44 -7.65
C THR A 246 -27.08 11.82 -8.92
N GLY A 247 -27.77 10.88 -9.58
CA GLY A 247 -28.37 11.06 -10.90
C GLY A 247 -27.34 11.28 -12.02
N ARG A 248 -26.08 10.89 -11.82
CA ARG A 248 -24.97 11.12 -12.76
C ARG A 248 -24.16 9.86 -12.97
N THR A 249 -23.78 9.59 -14.22
CA THR A 249 -22.95 8.44 -14.57
C THR A 249 -21.55 8.53 -13.96
N LEU A 250 -20.94 7.36 -13.71
CA LEU A 250 -19.65 7.28 -13.02
C LEU A 250 -18.52 8.03 -13.73
N ASP A 251 -18.50 8.07 -15.06
CA ASP A 251 -17.50 8.81 -15.85
C ASP A 251 -17.65 10.33 -15.69
N VAL A 252 -18.88 10.82 -15.56
CA VAL A 252 -19.19 12.21 -15.28
C VAL A 252 -18.79 12.57 -13.84
N LEU A 253 -19.04 11.69 -12.87
CA LEU A 253 -18.58 11.86 -11.49
C LEU A 253 -17.05 11.91 -11.40
N LEU A 254 -16.36 10.92 -11.99
CA LEU A 254 -14.90 10.87 -12.06
C LEU A 254 -14.33 12.19 -12.62
N ARG A 255 -14.91 12.66 -13.73
CA ARG A 255 -14.46 13.89 -14.39
C ARG A 255 -14.62 15.11 -13.49
N GLU A 256 -15.82 15.35 -12.98
CA GLU A 256 -16.14 16.63 -12.34
C GLU A 256 -15.71 16.69 -10.87
N GLU A 257 -15.62 15.55 -10.18
CA GLU A 257 -15.33 15.49 -8.75
C GLU A 257 -13.87 15.12 -8.43
N ILE A 258 -13.13 14.54 -9.40
CA ILE A 258 -11.74 14.11 -9.21
C ILE A 258 -10.81 14.71 -10.27
N THR A 259 -10.96 14.33 -11.55
CA THR A 259 -9.90 14.61 -12.53
C THR A 259 -9.80 16.08 -12.91
N LYS A 260 -10.93 16.77 -13.14
CA LYS A 260 -10.94 18.21 -13.44
C LYS A 260 -10.45 19.06 -12.26
N PRO A 261 -10.90 18.86 -11.00
CA PRO A 261 -10.35 19.60 -9.86
C PRO A 261 -8.84 19.41 -9.66
N LEU A 262 -8.32 18.21 -9.89
CA LEU A 262 -6.90 17.89 -9.70
C LEU A 262 -6.03 18.16 -10.93
N GLY A 263 -6.63 18.45 -12.09
CA GLY A 263 -5.92 18.66 -13.35
C GLY A 263 -5.35 17.38 -13.97
N LEU A 264 -5.99 16.22 -13.73
CA LEU A 264 -5.60 14.94 -14.31
C LEU A 264 -6.09 14.87 -15.76
N THR A 265 -5.23 15.29 -16.70
CA THR A 265 -5.61 15.44 -18.12
C THR A 265 -5.48 14.17 -18.93
N ARG A 266 -4.84 13.13 -18.38
CA ARG A 266 -4.66 11.81 -18.99
C ARG A 266 -5.44 10.71 -18.26
N THR A 267 -6.33 11.08 -17.33
CA THR A 267 -7.16 10.14 -16.57
C THR A 267 -8.63 10.22 -16.96
N ARG A 268 -9.22 9.12 -17.46
CA ARG A 268 -10.65 9.03 -17.80
C ARG A 268 -11.10 7.61 -18.13
N TYR A 269 -12.40 7.38 -18.12
CA TYR A 269 -13.01 6.30 -18.89
C TYR A 269 -13.03 6.62 -20.39
N ASN A 270 -13.05 5.58 -21.22
CA ASN A 270 -13.23 5.67 -22.68
C ASN A 270 -12.37 6.78 -23.33
N PRO A 271 -11.04 6.63 -23.35
CA PRO A 271 -10.16 7.61 -23.99
C PRO A 271 -10.51 7.74 -25.49
N PRO A 272 -10.38 8.94 -26.07
CA PRO A 272 -10.70 9.13 -27.49
C PRO A 272 -9.69 8.39 -28.38
N ALA A 273 -10.11 8.01 -29.59
CA ALA A 273 -9.26 7.29 -30.55
C ALA A 273 -7.92 8.00 -30.84
N SER A 274 -7.87 9.33 -30.76
CA SER A 274 -6.65 10.11 -30.91
C SER A 274 -5.58 9.84 -29.86
N TRP A 275 -5.93 9.26 -28.70
CA TRP A 275 -4.97 8.88 -27.67
C TRP A 275 -4.28 7.55 -27.95
N ARG A 276 -4.84 6.71 -28.84
CA ARG A 276 -4.37 5.34 -29.08
C ARG A 276 -2.85 5.24 -29.30
N PRO A 277 -2.17 6.11 -30.09
CA PRO A 277 -0.72 6.06 -30.24
C PRO A 277 0.09 6.25 -28.94
N GLY A 278 -0.50 6.86 -27.91
CA GLY A 278 0.10 7.05 -26.59
C GLY A 278 -0.45 6.11 -25.50
N ILE A 279 -1.25 5.12 -25.86
CA ILE A 279 -1.80 4.10 -24.94
C ILE A 279 -1.01 2.81 -25.10
N ALA A 280 -0.65 2.16 -24.00
CA ALA A 280 -0.09 0.81 -24.02
C ALA A 280 -1.16 -0.21 -24.45
N ALA A 281 -0.80 -1.10 -25.37
CA ALA A 281 -1.67 -2.22 -25.74
C ALA A 281 -1.76 -3.22 -24.57
N THR A 282 -2.88 -3.93 -24.47
CA THR A 282 -3.11 -4.91 -23.41
C THR A 282 -2.98 -6.32 -23.94
N GLU A 283 -3.98 -6.92 -24.55
CA GLU A 283 -3.99 -8.35 -24.87
C GLU A 283 -4.48 -8.59 -26.30
N ASP A 284 -3.95 -9.62 -26.96
CA ASP A 284 -4.62 -10.28 -28.08
C ASP A 284 -5.77 -11.15 -27.55
N ALA A 285 -6.93 -10.52 -27.38
CA ALA A 285 -8.09 -11.11 -26.72
C ALA A 285 -8.85 -12.05 -27.67
N ARG A 286 -8.64 -13.35 -27.49
CA ARG A 286 -9.25 -14.45 -28.24
C ARG A 286 -9.61 -15.61 -27.32
N LYS A 287 -10.52 -16.48 -27.77
CA LYS A 287 -10.77 -17.76 -27.08
C LYS A 287 -9.56 -18.70 -27.26
N PRO A 288 -9.21 -19.53 -26.26
CA PRO A 288 -9.94 -19.79 -25.02
C PRO A 288 -9.55 -18.92 -23.79
N TRP A 289 -8.57 -18.03 -23.87
CA TRP A 289 -8.09 -17.27 -22.69
C TRP A 289 -8.86 -15.98 -22.39
N SER A 290 -9.55 -15.41 -23.37
CA SER A 290 -10.52 -14.32 -23.18
C SER A 290 -11.95 -14.80 -23.41
N GLY A 291 -12.88 -14.20 -22.69
CA GLY A 291 -14.32 -14.46 -22.85
C GLY A 291 -14.91 -13.94 -24.17
N LEU A 292 -14.22 -12.99 -24.81
CA LEU A 292 -14.61 -12.32 -26.04
C LEU A 292 -13.52 -12.46 -27.11
N ASP A 293 -13.91 -12.34 -28.37
CA ASP A 293 -12.98 -12.32 -29.50
C ASP A 293 -12.90 -10.89 -30.06
N ARG A 294 -11.86 -10.16 -29.64
CA ARG A 294 -11.64 -8.73 -29.97
C ARG A 294 -10.33 -8.48 -30.70
N GLY A 295 -9.48 -9.50 -30.86
CA GLY A 295 -8.11 -9.33 -31.35
C GLY A 295 -7.28 -8.45 -30.42
N LEU A 296 -6.33 -7.68 -30.97
CA LEU A 296 -5.47 -6.79 -30.20
C LEU A 296 -6.29 -5.67 -29.52
N VAL A 297 -6.47 -5.78 -28.21
CA VAL A 297 -7.09 -4.75 -27.37
C VAL A 297 -6.10 -3.61 -27.16
N TRP A 298 -6.43 -2.45 -27.73
CA TRP A 298 -5.57 -1.26 -27.69
C TRP A 298 -6.38 0.03 -27.78
N GLY A 299 -6.45 0.76 -26.66
CA GLY A 299 -7.26 1.98 -26.52
C GLY A 299 -8.66 1.75 -25.96
N GLU A 300 -8.98 0.51 -25.60
CA GLU A 300 -10.27 0.07 -25.05
C GLU A 300 -10.03 -0.74 -23.78
N VAL A 301 -11.00 -0.75 -22.85
CA VAL A 301 -10.86 -1.47 -21.58
C VAL A 301 -10.64 -2.98 -21.83
N HIS A 302 -9.67 -3.54 -21.11
CA HIS A 302 -9.27 -4.94 -21.14
C HIS A 302 -10.34 -5.85 -20.55
N ASP A 303 -10.90 -5.51 -19.38
CA ASP A 303 -11.91 -6.30 -18.69
C ASP A 303 -13.18 -6.48 -19.54
N GLU A 304 -13.59 -7.74 -19.76
CA GLU A 304 -14.70 -8.08 -20.64
C GLU A 304 -16.06 -7.59 -20.11
N ASN A 305 -16.26 -7.59 -18.79
CA ASN A 305 -17.49 -7.08 -18.19
C ASN A 305 -17.59 -5.57 -18.36
N ALA A 306 -16.53 -4.83 -18.02
CA ALA A 306 -16.47 -3.38 -18.18
C ALA A 306 -16.64 -2.98 -19.65
N PHE A 307 -16.01 -3.71 -20.57
CA PHE A 307 -16.22 -3.52 -22.01
C PHE A 307 -17.71 -3.69 -22.38
N SER A 308 -18.34 -4.78 -21.92
CA SER A 308 -19.75 -5.07 -22.22
C SER A 308 -20.75 -4.10 -21.55
N LEU A 309 -20.30 -3.34 -20.54
CA LEU A 309 -21.04 -2.27 -19.86
C LEU A 309 -20.79 -0.88 -20.50
N GLY A 310 -20.22 -0.85 -21.71
CA GLY A 310 -19.94 0.42 -22.42
C GLY A 310 -18.65 1.12 -21.98
N GLY A 311 -17.75 0.39 -21.30
CA GLY A 311 -16.44 0.86 -20.87
C GLY A 311 -16.43 1.68 -19.57
N VAL A 312 -17.59 1.90 -18.95
CA VAL A 312 -17.73 2.63 -17.67
C VAL A 312 -18.24 1.68 -16.61
N ALA A 313 -17.32 1.13 -15.81
CA ALA A 313 -17.66 0.22 -14.73
C ALA A 313 -16.96 0.59 -13.41
N GLY A 314 -17.62 0.33 -12.28
CA GLY A 314 -17.09 0.63 -10.95
C GLY A 314 -15.83 -0.16 -10.60
N HIS A 315 -15.62 -1.32 -11.23
CA HIS A 315 -14.50 -2.22 -10.95
C HIS A 315 -13.29 -2.04 -11.89
N ALA A 316 -13.49 -1.50 -13.10
CA ALA A 316 -12.48 -1.38 -14.17
C ALA A 316 -12.86 -0.32 -15.24
N GLY A 317 -11.92 0.06 -16.10
CA GLY A 317 -12.16 0.92 -17.27
C GLY A 317 -11.57 2.33 -17.22
N VAL A 318 -10.97 2.73 -16.10
CA VAL A 318 -10.21 3.99 -16.04
C VAL A 318 -8.87 3.80 -16.73
N PHE A 319 -8.53 4.73 -17.61
CA PHE A 319 -7.20 4.89 -18.18
C PHE A 319 -6.46 6.02 -17.45
N SER A 320 -5.14 5.89 -17.26
CA SER A 320 -4.30 6.96 -16.69
C SER A 320 -2.83 6.82 -17.06
N CYS A 321 -2.03 7.85 -16.81
CA CYS A 321 -0.56 7.77 -16.81
C CYS A 321 0.02 7.82 -15.40
N ALA A 322 1.32 7.57 -15.28
CA ALA A 322 2.02 7.52 -13.99
C ALA A 322 1.98 8.85 -13.24
N TRP A 323 2.13 9.98 -13.95
CA TRP A 323 2.12 11.31 -13.33
C TRP A 323 0.77 11.65 -12.71
N ASP A 324 -0.34 11.38 -13.40
CA ASP A 324 -1.68 11.68 -12.88
C ASP A 324 -2.02 10.81 -11.66
N LEU A 325 -1.58 9.55 -11.63
CA LEU A 325 -1.70 8.70 -10.43
C LEU A 325 -0.81 9.17 -9.28
N ALA A 326 0.38 9.71 -9.57
CA ALA A 326 1.22 10.33 -8.55
C ALA A 326 0.55 11.57 -7.96
N VAL A 327 -0.13 12.38 -8.77
CA VAL A 327 -0.94 13.53 -8.28
C VAL A 327 -2.07 13.06 -7.38
N LEU A 328 -2.80 12.00 -7.77
CA LEU A 328 -3.83 11.40 -6.91
C LEU A 328 -3.23 10.90 -5.60
N GLY A 329 -2.14 10.13 -5.65
CA GLY A 329 -1.43 9.63 -4.47
C GLY A 329 -0.98 10.75 -3.54
N ARG A 330 -0.38 11.81 -4.10
CA ARG A 330 0.02 12.99 -3.36
C ARG A 330 -1.17 13.73 -2.74
N THR A 331 -2.31 13.77 -3.44
CA THR A 331 -3.56 14.36 -2.94
C THR A 331 -4.03 13.65 -1.67
N LEU A 332 -4.04 12.32 -1.69
CA LEU A 332 -4.44 11.50 -0.54
C LEU A 332 -3.42 11.64 0.60
N LEU A 333 -2.13 11.51 0.35
CA LEU A 333 -1.09 11.72 1.36
C LEU A 333 -1.06 13.15 1.95
N ASN A 334 -1.67 14.13 1.27
CA ASN A 334 -1.88 15.50 1.76
C ASN A 334 -3.22 15.70 2.52
N GLY A 335 -3.92 14.62 2.87
CA GLY A 335 -5.24 14.70 3.52
C GLY A 335 -6.34 15.22 2.58
N GLY A 336 -6.30 14.81 1.31
CA GLY A 336 -7.35 15.03 0.31
C GLY A 336 -7.21 16.32 -0.50
N SER A 337 -6.02 16.94 -0.52
CA SER A 337 -5.76 18.22 -1.21
C SER A 337 -4.51 18.24 -2.08
N TYR A 338 -4.59 18.93 -3.22
CA TYR A 338 -3.46 19.16 -4.12
C TYR A 338 -3.41 20.63 -4.52
N GLY A 339 -2.38 21.34 -4.05
CA GLY A 339 -2.33 22.80 -4.16
C GLY A 339 -3.58 23.45 -3.56
N ARG A 340 -4.39 24.11 -4.39
CA ARG A 340 -5.64 24.77 -3.97
C ARG A 340 -6.87 23.85 -4.06
N ALA A 341 -6.79 22.75 -4.82
CA ALA A 341 -7.90 21.81 -4.97
C ALA A 341 -8.04 20.90 -3.75
N ARG A 342 -9.28 20.57 -3.39
CA ARG A 342 -9.62 19.58 -2.36
C ARG A 342 -10.72 18.69 -2.90
N ILE A 343 -10.52 17.37 -2.83
CA ILE A 343 -11.52 16.37 -3.21
C ILE A 343 -12.07 15.59 -2.02
N LEU A 344 -11.36 15.58 -0.89
CA LEU A 344 -11.75 14.93 0.37
C LEU A 344 -11.26 15.75 1.57
N ARG A 345 -11.92 15.60 2.72
CA ARG A 345 -11.44 16.06 4.03
C ARG A 345 -10.39 15.11 4.59
N PRO A 346 -9.47 15.57 5.46
CA PRO A 346 -8.45 14.70 6.05
C PRO A 346 -9.04 13.48 6.76
N GLU A 347 -10.14 13.66 7.50
CA GLU A 347 -10.81 12.59 8.25
C GLU A 347 -11.32 11.48 7.33
N SER A 348 -11.79 11.84 6.13
CA SER A 348 -12.29 10.88 5.15
C SER A 348 -11.17 10.13 4.43
N VAL A 349 -10.02 10.78 4.23
CA VAL A 349 -8.81 10.07 3.79
C VAL A 349 -8.36 9.07 4.84
N GLU A 350 -8.42 9.41 6.12
CA GLU A 350 -8.08 8.45 7.18
C GLU A 350 -9.02 7.23 7.17
N LEU A 351 -10.31 7.37 6.83
CA LEU A 351 -11.19 6.21 6.61
C LEU A 351 -10.68 5.31 5.48
N MET A 352 -10.14 5.87 4.40
CA MET A 352 -9.57 5.07 3.31
C MET A 352 -8.31 4.30 3.74
N PHE A 353 -7.62 4.75 4.80
CA PHE A 353 -6.35 4.19 5.28
C PHE A 353 -6.49 3.47 6.64
N THR A 354 -7.72 3.27 7.11
CA THR A 354 -8.03 2.57 8.38
C THR A 354 -8.51 1.17 8.07
N ASP A 355 -7.94 0.16 8.71
CA ASP A 355 -8.37 -1.22 8.53
C ASP A 355 -9.78 -1.46 9.09
N PHE A 356 -10.72 -1.80 8.20
CA PHE A 356 -12.09 -2.21 8.52
C PHE A 356 -12.26 -3.74 8.49
N ASN A 357 -11.19 -4.49 8.21
CA ASN A 357 -11.16 -5.94 8.08
C ASN A 357 -10.36 -6.62 9.20
N THR A 358 -10.33 -6.05 10.41
CA THR A 358 -9.57 -6.61 11.55
C THR A 358 -9.98 -8.04 11.94
N ASP A 359 -11.17 -8.49 11.54
CA ASP A 359 -11.66 -9.86 11.74
C ASP A 359 -11.18 -10.85 10.66
N PHE A 360 -10.46 -10.37 9.65
CA PHE A 360 -9.92 -11.13 8.51
C PHE A 360 -8.40 -10.91 8.37
N PRO A 361 -7.57 -11.49 9.26
CA PRO A 361 -6.12 -11.29 9.24
C PRO A 361 -5.49 -11.67 7.90
N GLY A 362 -4.64 -10.80 7.35
CA GLY A 362 -4.04 -10.93 6.02
C GLY A 362 -4.83 -10.26 4.89
N ASP A 363 -6.10 -9.90 5.14
CA ASP A 363 -6.98 -9.19 4.20
C ASP A 363 -7.31 -7.77 4.69
N GLU A 364 -6.33 -7.11 5.33
CA GLU A 364 -6.48 -5.76 5.86
C GLU A 364 -6.92 -4.79 4.75
N HIS A 365 -7.98 -4.04 5.00
CA HIS A 365 -8.64 -3.24 3.95
C HIS A 365 -9.24 -1.96 4.51
N GLY A 366 -8.90 -0.85 3.87
CA GLY A 366 -9.56 0.44 4.08
C GLY A 366 -10.86 0.55 3.31
N LEU A 367 -11.35 1.78 3.10
CA LEU A 367 -12.43 2.00 2.14
C LEU A 367 -11.86 1.98 0.71
N GLY A 368 -11.77 0.79 0.13
CA GLY A 368 -11.33 0.50 -1.23
C GLY A 368 -9.83 0.23 -1.42
N PHE A 369 -8.97 0.61 -0.46
CA PHE A 369 -7.54 0.28 -0.50
C PHE A 369 -7.27 -1.02 0.24
N GLU A 370 -6.41 -1.87 -0.32
CA GLU A 370 -5.76 -2.93 0.44
C GLU A 370 -4.69 -2.29 1.34
N LEU A 371 -4.52 -2.81 2.55
CA LEU A 371 -3.56 -2.34 3.54
C LEU A 371 -2.56 -3.44 3.88
N TYR A 372 -1.33 -3.05 4.22
CA TYR A 372 -0.30 -3.93 4.76
C TYR A 372 0.09 -5.18 3.93
N GLN A 373 -0.08 -5.11 2.60
CA GLN A 373 0.11 -6.25 1.69
C GLN A 373 1.54 -6.40 1.16
N HIS A 374 2.39 -7.15 1.87
CA HIS A 374 3.79 -7.40 1.46
C HIS A 374 3.92 -8.04 0.07
N TRP A 375 2.92 -8.83 -0.35
CA TRP A 375 2.95 -9.58 -1.60
C TRP A 375 3.01 -8.74 -2.88
N TYR A 376 2.74 -7.43 -2.81
CA TYR A 376 3.03 -6.50 -3.90
C TYR A 376 3.61 -5.15 -3.44
N MET A 377 3.41 -4.74 -2.18
CA MET A 377 3.99 -3.51 -1.65
C MET A 377 5.48 -3.70 -1.28
N GLY A 378 5.95 -4.95 -1.17
CA GLY A 378 7.28 -5.27 -0.67
C GLY A 378 7.54 -4.64 0.70
N ALA A 379 8.78 -4.22 0.94
CA ALA A 379 9.14 -3.59 2.21
C ALA A 379 8.54 -2.17 2.42
N MET A 380 7.70 -1.65 1.50
CA MET A 380 6.88 -0.46 1.80
C MET A 380 5.72 -0.80 2.73
N ALA A 381 5.32 -2.06 2.83
CA ALA A 381 4.20 -2.49 3.64
C ALA A 381 4.40 -2.09 5.11
N THR A 382 3.49 -1.26 5.60
CA THR A 382 3.31 -0.95 7.02
C THR A 382 1.82 -1.10 7.32
N PRO A 383 1.40 -1.14 8.59
CA PRO A 383 -0.03 -1.18 8.94
C PRO A 383 -0.85 -0.01 8.38
N ARG A 384 -0.21 1.06 7.87
CA ARG A 384 -0.86 2.23 7.27
C ARG A 384 -0.57 2.39 5.77
N THR A 385 0.24 1.51 5.19
CA THR A 385 0.55 1.57 3.76
C THR A 385 -0.68 1.10 3.00
N ALA A 386 -1.15 1.94 2.09
CA ALA A 386 -2.35 1.70 1.30
C ALA A 386 -1.98 1.53 -0.17
N GLY A 387 -2.60 0.57 -0.84
CA GLY A 387 -2.35 0.35 -2.26
C GLY A 387 -3.44 -0.42 -2.97
N HIS A 388 -3.25 -0.61 -4.27
CA HIS A 388 -4.05 -1.52 -5.07
C HIS A 388 -3.26 -1.95 -6.32
N THR A 389 -3.52 -3.17 -6.80
CA THR A 389 -2.97 -3.67 -8.06
C THR A 389 -4.00 -3.66 -9.19
N GLY A 390 -3.54 -3.65 -10.44
CA GLY A 390 -4.38 -3.84 -11.62
C GLY A 390 -3.96 -5.06 -12.42
N PHE A 391 -4.94 -5.76 -13.00
CA PHE A 391 -4.73 -6.99 -13.76
C PHE A 391 -3.87 -6.79 -15.01
N THR A 392 -3.78 -5.58 -15.56
CA THR A 392 -2.92 -5.24 -16.71
C THR A 392 -1.45 -5.04 -16.33
N GLY A 393 -1.07 -5.18 -15.05
CA GLY A 393 0.31 -5.02 -14.59
C GLY A 393 0.57 -3.72 -13.83
N THR A 394 -0.48 -2.96 -13.55
CA THR A 394 -0.40 -1.67 -12.86
C THR A 394 -0.41 -1.83 -11.33
N SER A 395 0.13 -0.87 -10.58
CA SER A 395 -0.01 -0.76 -9.12
C SER A 395 0.25 0.67 -8.63
N LEU A 396 -0.40 1.02 -7.52
CA LEU A 396 -0.21 2.26 -6.76
C LEU A 396 0.02 1.89 -5.29
N VAL A 397 1.06 2.42 -4.67
CA VAL A 397 1.37 2.21 -3.24
C VAL A 397 1.70 3.55 -2.58
N LEU A 398 1.04 3.83 -1.45
CA LEU A 398 1.14 5.07 -0.68
C LEU A 398 1.49 4.73 0.76
N ASP A 399 2.61 5.25 1.25
CA ASP A 399 3.04 5.07 2.64
C ASP A 399 3.02 6.41 3.38
N PRO A 400 1.98 6.68 4.19
CA PRO A 400 1.90 7.91 4.99
C PRO A 400 2.95 7.96 6.11
N THR A 401 3.54 6.82 6.51
CA THR A 401 4.54 6.79 7.60
C THR A 401 5.89 7.35 7.16
N THR A 402 6.21 7.21 5.88
CA THR A 402 7.43 7.79 5.28
C THR A 402 7.15 8.93 4.31
N ASP A 403 5.87 9.24 4.05
CA ASP A 403 5.41 10.23 3.07
C ASP A 403 5.85 9.90 1.64
N SER A 404 5.93 8.59 1.33
CA SER A 404 6.44 8.06 0.05
C SER A 404 5.31 7.50 -0.81
N PHE A 405 5.52 7.52 -2.13
CA PHE A 405 4.58 6.95 -3.09
C PHE A 405 5.31 6.25 -4.23
N LEU A 406 4.74 5.15 -4.71
CA LEU A 406 5.22 4.34 -5.83
C LEU A 406 4.08 4.07 -6.81
N VAL A 407 4.37 4.29 -8.09
CA VAL A 407 3.51 3.94 -9.21
C VAL A 407 4.31 3.05 -10.15
N VAL A 408 3.78 1.87 -10.46
CA VAL A 408 4.33 0.95 -11.47
C VAL A 408 3.22 0.65 -12.45
N LEU A 409 3.33 1.13 -13.69
CA LEU A 409 2.34 0.85 -14.74
C LEU A 409 2.96 -0.02 -15.83
N GLY A 410 2.65 -1.30 -15.85
CA GLY A 410 3.05 -2.23 -16.90
C GLY A 410 1.89 -2.60 -17.83
N ASN A 411 2.21 -3.26 -18.95
CA ASN A 411 1.28 -3.96 -19.83
C ASN A 411 1.51 -5.48 -19.78
N SER A 412 1.38 -6.05 -18.58
CA SER A 412 1.75 -7.45 -18.26
C SER A 412 0.94 -8.52 -18.97
N VAL A 413 -0.17 -8.15 -19.60
CA VAL A 413 -1.03 -9.06 -20.37
C VAL A 413 -0.75 -8.98 -21.87
N HIS A 414 0.30 -8.24 -22.28
CA HIS A 414 0.70 -8.06 -23.68
C HIS A 414 1.79 -9.07 -24.07
N PRO A 415 1.50 -10.09 -24.91
CA PRO A 415 0.30 -10.25 -25.73
C PRO A 415 -0.81 -11.10 -25.11
N VAL A 416 -0.52 -11.89 -24.07
CA VAL A 416 -1.48 -12.83 -23.48
C VAL A 416 -1.46 -12.77 -21.95
N ARG A 417 -2.63 -12.87 -21.30
CA ARG A 417 -2.75 -12.81 -19.83
C ARG A 417 -2.06 -13.93 -19.06
N GLY A 418 -1.73 -15.04 -19.73
CA GLY A 418 -1.17 -16.24 -19.11
C GLY A 418 0.33 -16.16 -18.79
N TRP A 419 1.08 -15.25 -19.43
CA TRP A 419 2.54 -15.17 -19.24
C TRP A 419 2.95 -14.63 -17.87
N ARG A 420 2.12 -13.76 -17.28
CA ARG A 420 2.43 -13.16 -15.99
C ARG A 420 2.13 -14.12 -14.83
N SER A 421 3.11 -14.31 -13.96
CA SER A 421 2.92 -14.91 -12.64
C SER A 421 3.34 -13.99 -11.50
N GLY A 422 2.52 -13.94 -10.45
CA GLY A 422 2.82 -13.21 -9.20
C GLY A 422 3.05 -11.70 -9.36
N SER A 423 3.72 -11.12 -8.36
CA SER A 423 3.95 -9.68 -8.20
C SER A 423 5.43 -9.32 -8.02
N ALA A 424 6.35 -10.19 -8.42
CA ALA A 424 7.79 -10.00 -8.18
C ALA A 424 8.34 -8.62 -8.58
N PRO A 425 8.00 -8.03 -9.75
CA PRO A 425 8.49 -6.68 -10.10
C PRO A 425 7.95 -5.59 -9.18
N ARG A 426 6.71 -5.73 -8.70
CA ARG A 426 6.09 -4.79 -7.76
C ARG A 426 6.75 -4.86 -6.40
N VAL A 427 6.98 -6.08 -5.90
CA VAL A 427 7.69 -6.34 -4.64
C VAL A 427 9.11 -5.77 -4.70
N ALA A 428 9.87 -6.05 -5.77
CA ALA A 428 11.21 -5.51 -5.95
C ALA A 428 11.22 -3.96 -5.97
N ALA A 429 10.26 -3.35 -6.68
CA ALA A 429 10.15 -1.89 -6.75
C ALA A 429 9.79 -1.27 -5.39
N GLY A 430 8.82 -1.86 -4.68
CA GLY A 430 8.42 -1.45 -3.33
C GLY A 430 9.58 -1.58 -2.35
N THR A 431 10.26 -2.72 -2.33
CA THR A 431 11.42 -2.95 -1.46
C THR A 431 12.54 -1.96 -1.73
N ASN A 432 12.89 -1.70 -2.99
CA ASN A 432 13.90 -0.69 -3.32
C ASN A 432 13.50 0.72 -2.87
N LEU A 433 12.24 1.15 -3.08
CA LEU A 433 11.80 2.46 -2.59
C LEU A 433 11.83 2.54 -1.06
N ALA A 434 11.40 1.50 -0.36
CA ALA A 434 11.44 1.46 1.10
C ALA A 434 12.88 1.52 1.64
N ARG A 435 13.82 0.84 0.99
CA ARG A 435 15.26 0.91 1.30
C ARG A 435 15.87 2.26 0.95
N ALA A 436 15.32 2.98 -0.03
CA ALA A 436 15.76 4.33 -0.37
C ALA A 436 15.46 5.35 0.75
N VAL A 437 14.50 5.10 1.64
CA VAL A 437 14.26 5.94 2.82
C VAL A 437 15.34 5.64 3.86
N PRO A 438 16.23 6.56 4.23
CA PRO A 438 17.36 6.24 5.09
C PRO A 438 16.96 5.91 6.54
N VAL A 439 17.63 4.93 7.16
CA VAL A 439 17.58 4.68 8.61
C VAL A 439 18.83 5.27 9.25
N ARG A 440 18.75 6.54 9.63
CA ARG A 440 19.91 7.22 10.23
C ARG A 440 20.31 6.53 11.54
N PRO A 441 21.61 6.23 11.74
CA PRO A 441 22.11 5.68 13.01
C PRO A 441 21.65 6.51 14.21
N ALA A 442 21.34 5.83 15.31
CA ALA A 442 20.99 6.47 16.58
C ALA A 442 22.22 7.12 17.24
N HIS A 443 23.41 6.55 17.03
CA HIS A 443 24.68 7.00 17.56
C HIS A 443 25.78 6.94 16.49
N GLY A 444 26.73 7.87 16.54
CA GLY A 444 27.90 7.83 15.68
C GLY A 444 27.59 7.98 14.19
N ARG A 445 28.32 7.22 13.35
CA ARG A 445 28.28 7.31 11.88
C ARG A 445 27.63 6.12 11.20
N THR A 446 27.51 4.99 11.89
CA THR A 446 27.05 3.72 11.32
C THR A 446 26.26 2.94 12.34
N ALA A 447 25.28 2.16 11.88
CA ALA A 447 24.62 1.13 12.65
C ALA A 447 24.84 -0.24 11.99
N TRP A 448 24.75 -1.32 12.77
CA TRP A 448 24.75 -2.66 12.22
C TRP A 448 23.39 -2.95 11.59
N PHE A 449 23.38 -3.41 10.34
CA PHE A 449 22.19 -3.74 9.56
C PHE A 449 22.19 -5.22 9.19
N SER A 450 21.07 -5.89 9.41
CA SER A 450 20.90 -7.34 9.21
C SER A 450 20.93 -7.81 7.76
N GLY A 451 20.77 -6.91 6.79
CA GLY A 451 20.42 -7.30 5.42
C GLY A 451 18.93 -7.62 5.26
N THR A 452 18.54 -7.88 4.01
CA THR A 452 17.18 -8.24 3.58
C THR A 452 17.22 -9.38 2.55
N ALA A 453 18.23 -10.25 2.63
CA ALA A 453 18.30 -11.42 1.76
C ALA A 453 17.21 -12.42 2.16
N GLY A 454 16.41 -12.89 1.21
CA GLY A 454 15.44 -13.97 1.43
C GLY A 454 16.13 -15.33 1.63
N SER A 455 15.44 -16.25 2.30
CA SER A 455 15.92 -17.58 2.68
C SER A 455 17.29 -17.57 3.37
N ALA A 456 17.55 -16.57 4.22
CA ALA A 456 18.85 -16.35 4.83
C ALA A 456 18.80 -16.41 6.36
N THR A 457 19.95 -16.67 6.96
CA THR A 457 20.19 -16.41 8.38
C THR A 457 21.46 -15.58 8.51
N ALA A 458 21.33 -14.42 9.15
CA ALA A 458 22.43 -13.50 9.39
C ALA A 458 22.70 -13.39 10.89
N THR A 459 23.97 -13.41 11.30
CA THR A 459 24.37 -13.29 12.72
C THR A 459 25.32 -12.12 12.97
N LEU A 460 25.16 -11.47 14.13
CA LEU A 460 26.06 -10.44 14.64
C LEU A 460 26.49 -10.83 16.05
N THR A 461 27.71 -11.37 16.16
CA THR A 461 28.23 -11.98 17.38
C THR A 461 29.24 -11.05 18.06
N LEU A 462 28.98 -10.73 19.33
CA LEU A 462 29.90 -9.96 20.19
C LEU A 462 31.09 -10.84 20.61
N PRO A 463 32.24 -10.24 20.97
CA PRO A 463 33.33 -11.01 21.56
C PRO A 463 32.89 -11.69 22.87
N VAL A 464 33.61 -12.75 23.24
CA VAL A 464 33.41 -13.44 24.53
C VAL A 464 33.55 -12.44 25.69
N LEU A 465 32.57 -12.43 26.59
CA LEU A 465 32.50 -11.55 27.76
C LEU A 465 32.59 -12.36 29.05
N ASP A 466 33.34 -11.86 30.03
CA ASP A 466 33.25 -12.35 31.41
C ASP A 466 32.16 -11.59 32.16
N THR A 467 31.06 -12.27 32.43
CA THR A 467 29.89 -11.76 33.16
C THR A 467 29.71 -12.43 34.52
N SER A 468 30.73 -13.17 34.99
CA SER A 468 30.70 -13.95 36.23
C SER A 468 30.45 -13.12 37.49
N ALA A 469 30.77 -11.81 37.46
CA ALA A 469 30.45 -10.85 38.51
C ALA A 469 28.94 -10.66 38.75
N GLY A 470 28.09 -11.17 37.85
CA GLY A 470 26.64 -11.06 37.95
C GLY A 470 26.12 -9.66 37.58
N HIS A 471 24.79 -9.53 37.52
CA HIS A 471 24.09 -8.28 37.17
C HIS A 471 24.52 -7.65 35.82
N ALA A 472 25.08 -8.48 34.93
CA ALA A 472 25.49 -8.05 33.61
C ALA A 472 24.27 -7.64 32.77
N ARG A 473 24.45 -6.61 31.94
CA ARG A 473 23.36 -6.04 31.12
C ARG A 473 23.87 -5.61 29.76
N LEU A 474 23.13 -5.99 28.72
CA LEU A 474 23.26 -5.42 27.38
C LEU A 474 22.31 -4.23 27.23
N ARG A 475 22.80 -3.13 26.68
CA ARG A 475 22.02 -1.98 26.23
C ARG A 475 22.40 -1.65 24.80
N CYS A 476 21.41 -1.29 23.99
CA CYS A 476 21.60 -0.78 22.64
C CYS A 476 20.37 0.02 22.17
N ALA A 477 20.47 0.64 21.02
CA ALA A 477 19.33 1.05 20.22
C ALA A 477 18.99 -0.09 19.24
N LEU A 478 17.70 -0.41 19.14
CA LEU A 478 17.15 -1.44 18.26
C LEU A 478 16.09 -0.82 17.35
N TRP A 479 16.14 -1.14 16.06
CA TRP A 479 15.15 -0.77 15.06
C TRP A 479 14.82 -2.00 14.23
N TRP A 480 13.55 -2.25 13.89
CA TRP A 480 13.18 -3.36 13.02
C TRP A 480 11.91 -3.06 12.23
N ASP A 481 11.84 -3.62 11.05
CA ASP A 481 10.66 -3.67 10.21
C ASP A 481 10.81 -4.93 9.37
N THR A 482 10.12 -6.00 9.77
CA THR A 482 10.29 -7.34 9.19
C THR A 482 8.94 -7.88 8.73
N GLU A 483 8.93 -8.97 7.95
CA GLU A 483 7.66 -9.66 7.68
C GLU A 483 7.08 -10.21 9.01
N PRO A 484 5.82 -9.87 9.36
CA PRO A 484 5.22 -10.31 10.61
C PRO A 484 5.12 -11.82 10.72
N GLY A 485 5.68 -12.39 11.78
CA GLY A 485 5.55 -13.81 12.11
C GLY A 485 6.49 -14.73 11.32
N SER A 486 6.85 -14.38 10.08
CA SER A 486 7.78 -15.13 9.24
C SER A 486 9.24 -14.78 9.52
N ASP A 487 9.55 -13.49 9.53
CA ASP A 487 10.91 -12.99 9.76
C ASP A 487 11.11 -12.74 11.26
N VAL A 488 12.16 -13.31 11.84
CA VAL A 488 12.39 -13.23 13.29
C VAL A 488 13.81 -12.79 13.61
N LEU A 489 13.92 -11.72 14.40
CA LEU A 489 15.14 -11.28 15.05
C LEU A 489 15.20 -11.85 16.47
N VAL A 490 16.28 -12.53 16.83
CA VAL A 490 16.48 -13.15 18.16
C VAL A 490 17.78 -12.65 18.77
N LEU A 491 17.72 -12.20 20.03
CA LEU A 491 18.91 -12.04 20.87
C LEU A 491 19.16 -13.37 21.59
N GLU A 492 20.32 -13.96 21.42
CA GLU A 492 20.64 -15.25 22.03
C GLU A 492 22.04 -15.28 22.65
N ALA A 493 22.18 -16.12 23.67
CA ALA A 493 23.38 -16.31 24.45
C ALA A 493 23.85 -17.76 24.43
N SER A 494 25.17 -17.95 24.49
CA SER A 494 25.82 -19.23 24.71
C SER A 494 26.81 -19.12 25.87
N THR A 495 26.85 -20.15 26.71
CA THR A 495 27.79 -20.29 27.84
C THR A 495 28.69 -21.51 27.70
N ASP A 496 28.65 -22.18 26.54
CA ASP A 496 29.32 -23.45 26.25
C ASP A 496 30.17 -23.36 24.97
N GLY A 497 30.71 -22.17 24.69
CA GLY A 497 31.60 -21.94 23.54
C GLY A 497 30.89 -21.96 22.18
N GLY A 498 29.59 -21.63 22.14
CA GLY A 498 28.78 -21.55 20.93
C GLY A 498 28.09 -22.85 20.52
N ALA A 499 28.19 -23.92 21.33
CA ALA A 499 27.55 -25.20 21.05
C ALA A 499 26.03 -25.15 21.23
N GLY A 500 25.55 -24.42 22.23
CA GLY A 500 24.13 -24.21 22.51
C GLY A 500 23.79 -22.72 22.62
N TRP A 501 22.72 -22.31 21.93
CA TRP A 501 22.21 -20.94 21.96
C TRP A 501 20.82 -20.90 22.59
N ARG A 502 20.61 -19.96 23.52
CA ARG A 502 19.33 -19.75 24.21
C ARG A 502 18.88 -18.30 24.04
N PRO A 503 17.59 -18.04 23.73
CA PRO A 503 17.07 -16.69 23.66
C PRO A 503 17.25 -15.93 24.98
N VAL A 504 17.55 -14.63 24.88
CA VAL A 504 17.73 -13.72 26.01
C VAL A 504 16.55 -12.75 26.03
N PRO A 505 15.69 -12.81 27.05
CA PRO A 505 14.61 -11.83 27.21
C PRO A 505 15.14 -10.40 27.28
N PHE A 506 14.42 -9.48 26.65
CA PHE A 506 14.77 -8.05 26.68
C PHE A 506 13.53 -7.17 26.76
N THR A 507 13.74 -5.91 27.14
CA THR A 507 12.71 -4.88 27.14
C THR A 507 13.09 -3.79 26.15
N THR A 508 12.14 -3.31 25.36
CA THR A 508 12.29 -2.14 24.47
C THR A 508 11.48 -0.97 25.00
N ALA A 509 12.02 0.24 24.94
CA ALA A 509 11.31 1.45 25.32
C ALA A 509 11.49 2.57 24.29
N ARG A 510 10.37 3.22 23.94
CA ARG A 510 10.32 4.45 23.16
C ARG A 510 10.03 5.64 24.07
N ARG A 511 10.45 6.84 23.67
CA ARG A 511 10.10 8.07 24.41
C ARG A 511 8.59 8.28 24.35
N GLY A 512 7.95 8.41 25.51
CA GLY A 512 6.51 8.69 25.63
C GLY A 512 5.60 7.46 25.63
N GLU A 513 6.17 6.26 25.53
CA GLU A 513 5.43 4.99 25.58
C GLU A 513 5.91 4.14 26.75
N ALA A 514 5.03 3.24 27.23
CA ALA A 514 5.41 2.26 28.25
C ALA A 514 6.44 1.27 27.67
N PRO A 515 7.43 0.82 28.46
CA PRO A 515 8.33 -0.25 28.04
C PRO A 515 7.55 -1.52 27.66
N ARG A 516 8.01 -2.20 26.62
CA ARG A 516 7.44 -3.45 26.12
C ARG A 516 8.43 -4.60 26.36
N ASP A 517 7.94 -5.66 26.98
CA ASP A 517 8.72 -6.86 27.25
C ASP A 517 8.67 -7.84 26.07
N HIS A 518 9.80 -8.48 25.81
CA HIS A 518 9.99 -9.52 24.81
C HIS A 518 10.52 -10.78 25.52
N PRO A 519 9.65 -11.53 26.23
CA PRO A 519 10.06 -12.67 27.06
C PRO A 519 10.63 -13.83 26.24
N ALA A 520 10.27 -13.93 24.96
CA ALA A 520 10.82 -14.92 24.04
C ALA A 520 12.23 -14.55 23.53
N GLY A 521 12.76 -13.37 23.87
CA GLY A 521 14.03 -12.86 23.37
C GLY A 521 14.02 -12.59 21.87
N SER A 522 12.85 -12.36 21.28
CA SER A 522 12.67 -12.15 19.84
C SER A 522 11.78 -10.94 19.52
N ALA A 523 11.97 -10.39 18.32
CA ALA A 523 11.15 -9.33 17.73
C ALA A 523 10.84 -9.65 16.26
N THR A 524 9.65 -9.26 15.81
CA THR A 524 9.14 -9.44 14.44
C THR A 524 8.14 -8.32 14.11
N GLY A 525 7.82 -8.16 12.82
CA GLY A 525 6.85 -7.22 12.30
C GLY A 525 7.33 -5.77 12.34
N TRP A 526 6.40 -4.85 12.55
CA TRP A 526 6.63 -3.41 12.45
C TRP A 526 6.92 -2.75 13.81
N SER A 527 8.09 -2.13 13.98
CA SER A 527 8.47 -1.42 15.22
C SER A 527 8.03 0.05 15.28
N GLY A 528 7.31 0.54 14.26
CA GLY A 528 7.06 1.98 14.08
C GLY A 528 8.09 2.69 13.21
N ARG A 529 9.08 1.98 12.66
CA ARG A 529 10.24 2.55 11.93
C ARG A 529 10.99 3.61 12.75
N VAL A 530 11.13 3.36 14.05
CA VAL A 530 11.83 4.23 15.01
C VAL A 530 12.82 3.43 15.84
N TRP A 531 13.83 4.12 16.38
CA TRP A 531 14.78 3.52 17.29
C TRP A 531 14.18 3.34 18.70
N HIS A 532 14.29 2.13 19.23
CA HIS A 532 13.92 1.75 20.58
C HIS A 532 15.15 1.59 21.44
N ARG A 533 15.11 2.04 22.70
CA ARG A 533 16.15 1.68 23.67
C ARG A 533 15.89 0.27 24.16
N LEU A 534 16.85 -0.61 23.99
CA LEU A 534 16.81 -1.98 24.45
C LEU A 534 17.64 -2.15 25.74
N SER A 535 17.14 -2.98 26.65
CA SER A 535 17.87 -3.46 27.82
C SER A 535 17.61 -4.96 28.02
N ALA A 536 18.67 -5.75 28.12
CA ALA A 536 18.58 -7.20 28.38
C ALA A 536 19.47 -7.58 29.57
N GLY A 537 18.93 -8.35 30.52
CA GLY A 537 19.72 -8.97 31.58
C GLY A 537 20.50 -10.16 31.04
N LEU A 538 21.78 -10.28 31.40
CA LEU A 538 22.67 -11.32 30.88
C LEU A 538 22.95 -12.38 31.96
N PRO A 539 23.04 -13.68 31.58
CA PRO A 539 23.41 -14.73 32.52
C PRO A 539 24.87 -14.58 32.96
N ALA A 540 25.18 -14.98 34.19
CA ALA A 540 26.55 -14.96 34.71
C ALA A 540 27.36 -16.13 34.16
N ALA A 541 28.44 -15.85 33.43
CA ALA A 541 29.37 -16.85 32.92
C ALA A 541 30.75 -16.24 32.64
N HIS A 542 31.82 -17.02 32.78
CA HIS A 542 33.19 -16.60 32.45
C HIS A 542 33.45 -16.45 30.94
N GLY A 543 32.62 -17.08 30.12
CA GLY A 543 32.77 -17.10 28.67
C GLY A 543 31.45 -16.90 27.95
N LEU A 544 30.71 -15.85 28.31
CA LEU A 544 29.43 -15.53 27.69
C LEU A 544 29.63 -15.07 26.25
N MET A 545 29.00 -15.76 25.30
CA MET A 545 28.85 -15.29 23.93
C MET A 545 27.44 -14.74 23.73
N LEU A 546 27.31 -13.62 23.03
CA LEU A 546 26.04 -13.00 22.68
C LEU A 546 25.99 -12.79 21.17
N ARG A 547 24.83 -13.06 20.57
CA ARG A 547 24.60 -12.69 19.18
C ARG A 547 23.17 -12.26 18.91
N TRP A 548 23.03 -11.41 17.91
CA TRP A 548 21.77 -11.23 17.20
C TRP A 548 21.71 -12.22 16.04
N ARG A 549 20.59 -12.90 15.88
CA ARG A 549 20.30 -13.74 14.73
C ARG A 549 19.02 -13.24 14.06
N TYR A 550 19.10 -12.96 12.76
CA TYR A 550 17.95 -12.62 11.93
C TYR A 550 17.75 -13.74 10.91
N THR A 551 16.56 -14.32 10.89
CA THR A 551 16.19 -15.38 9.96
C THR A 551 14.99 -14.92 9.14
N THR A 552 15.08 -15.09 7.82
CA THR A 552 14.02 -14.73 6.88
C THR A 552 13.45 -15.95 6.19
N ASP A 553 12.21 -15.84 5.73
CA ASP A 553 11.60 -16.83 4.86
C ASP A 553 11.96 -16.60 3.37
N ARG A 554 11.33 -17.35 2.46
CA ARG A 554 11.58 -17.24 1.01
C ARG A 554 10.76 -16.13 0.34
N LEU A 555 9.61 -15.76 0.89
CA LEU A 555 8.57 -15.04 0.18
C LEU A 555 8.82 -13.54 0.20
N TYR A 556 8.73 -12.93 1.38
CA TYR A 556 8.76 -11.50 1.54
C TYR A 556 9.73 -11.13 2.64
N VAL A 557 10.22 -9.89 2.57
CA VAL A 557 11.08 -9.32 3.59
C VAL A 557 10.59 -7.93 3.90
N GLY A 558 10.73 -7.53 5.15
CA GLY A 558 10.62 -6.13 5.52
C GLY A 558 11.87 -5.35 5.13
N ARG A 559 12.17 -4.31 5.91
CA ARG A 559 13.41 -3.53 5.78
C ARG A 559 14.56 -4.09 6.63
N GLY A 560 14.36 -5.21 7.31
CA GLY A 560 15.31 -5.88 8.19
C GLY A 560 15.38 -5.25 9.58
N ALA A 561 16.49 -5.49 10.27
CA ALA A 561 16.76 -4.97 11.60
C ALA A 561 18.06 -4.19 11.65
N TYR A 562 18.11 -3.20 12.54
CA TYR A 562 19.31 -2.44 12.83
C TYR A 562 19.59 -2.43 14.34
N VAL A 563 20.86 -2.54 14.68
CA VAL A 563 21.36 -2.48 16.06
C VAL A 563 22.48 -1.45 16.13
N ASP A 564 22.43 -0.58 17.13
CA ASP A 564 23.37 0.52 17.29
C ASP A 564 23.70 0.79 18.76
N GLY A 565 24.91 1.27 19.05
CA GLY A 565 25.36 1.59 20.40
C GLY A 565 25.38 0.39 21.34
N LEU A 566 25.84 -0.77 20.85
CA LEU A 566 25.99 -2.00 21.64
C LEU A 566 26.93 -1.77 22.82
N ARG A 567 26.39 -1.89 24.04
CA ARG A 567 27.14 -1.75 25.29
C ARG A 567 26.77 -2.85 26.27
N ALA A 568 27.76 -3.60 26.72
CA ALA A 568 27.62 -4.56 27.81
C ALA A 568 28.37 -4.07 29.05
N ASP A 569 27.68 -4.01 30.18
CA ASP A 569 28.27 -3.62 31.48
C ASP A 569 27.99 -4.72 32.52
N ALA A 570 28.92 -4.94 33.46
CA ALA A 570 28.72 -5.79 34.64
C ALA A 570 29.35 -5.14 35.87
N ALA A 571 28.63 -5.14 36.99
CA ALA A 571 29.10 -4.54 38.26
C ALA A 571 29.68 -3.09 38.17
N GLY A 572 29.25 -2.30 37.17
CA GLY A 572 29.75 -0.94 36.94
C GLY A 572 30.94 -0.83 35.99
N GLU A 573 31.49 -1.95 35.53
CA GLU A 573 32.55 -2.01 34.52
C GLU A 573 31.98 -2.22 33.12
N VAL A 574 32.61 -1.57 32.13
CA VAL A 574 32.23 -1.71 30.71
C VAL A 574 32.98 -2.91 30.13
N LEU A 575 32.26 -4.01 29.89
CA LEU A 575 32.81 -5.22 29.29
C LEU A 575 32.99 -5.09 27.77
N PHE A 576 32.09 -4.34 27.13
CA PHE A 576 32.09 -4.10 25.68
C PHE A 576 31.37 -2.78 25.35
N HIS A 577 31.91 -2.01 24.41
CA HIS A 577 31.22 -0.84 23.85
C HIS A 577 31.64 -0.59 22.40
N ASP A 578 30.72 -0.75 21.45
CA ASP A 578 31.01 -0.61 20.01
C ASP A 578 31.45 0.80 19.58
N ALA A 579 31.18 1.83 20.38
CA ALA A 579 31.75 3.15 20.16
C ALA A 579 33.29 3.19 20.34
N ARG A 580 33.90 2.15 20.95
CA ARG A 580 35.35 1.98 21.03
C ARG A 580 35.82 1.17 19.81
N PRO A 581 36.69 1.72 18.93
CA PRO A 581 37.12 1.03 17.72
C PRO A 581 37.76 -0.35 17.97
N ALA A 582 38.49 -0.51 19.08
CA ALA A 582 39.09 -1.79 19.46
C ALA A 582 38.06 -2.87 19.84
N ASP A 583 36.92 -2.48 20.41
CA ASP A 583 35.83 -3.40 20.73
C ASP A 583 35.02 -3.72 19.47
N ALA A 584 34.65 -2.70 18.68
CA ALA A 584 33.91 -2.88 17.43
C ALA A 584 34.62 -3.82 16.44
N ALA A 585 35.94 -3.75 16.34
CA ALA A 585 36.75 -4.62 15.47
C ALA A 585 36.70 -6.10 15.87
N ARG A 586 36.21 -6.44 17.07
CA ARG A 586 36.09 -7.81 17.57
C ARG A 586 34.69 -8.41 17.33
N VAL A 587 33.76 -7.65 16.75
CA VAL A 587 32.43 -8.13 16.38
C VAL A 587 32.55 -9.00 15.13
N VAL A 588 31.96 -10.19 15.16
CA VAL A 588 31.90 -11.10 14.02
C VAL A 588 30.53 -10.97 13.38
N ALA A 589 30.50 -10.51 12.12
CA ALA A 589 29.29 -10.31 11.35
C ALA A 589 29.21 -11.29 10.19
N GLU A 590 28.13 -12.07 10.12
CA GLU A 590 27.79 -12.96 9.02
C GLU A 590 26.47 -12.47 8.41
N GLY A 591 26.50 -11.91 7.20
CA GLY A 591 25.33 -11.29 6.56
C GLY A 591 24.96 -9.91 7.08
N TRP A 592 25.33 -9.57 8.33
CA TRP A 592 25.23 -8.21 8.85
C TRP A 592 26.29 -7.29 8.25
N THR A 593 25.95 -6.02 8.05
CA THR A 593 26.86 -5.00 7.49
C THR A 593 26.78 -3.70 8.26
N ALA A 594 27.84 -2.89 8.22
CA ALA A 594 27.79 -1.52 8.73
C ALA A 594 27.05 -0.64 7.70
N SER A 595 25.94 -0.04 8.11
CA SER A 595 25.13 0.86 7.29
C SER A 595 25.34 2.31 7.72
N ALA A 596 25.47 3.21 6.74
CA ALA A 596 25.62 4.66 6.91
C ALA A 596 24.45 5.42 6.23
N ASP A 597 23.29 4.76 6.13
CA ASP A 597 22.11 5.24 5.39
C ASP A 597 21.67 6.67 5.74
#